data_AF-A0A523XMM4-F1
#
_entry.id   AF-A0A523XMM4-F1
#
_cell.length_a   1.000
_cell.length_b   1.000
_cell.length_c   1.000
_cell.angle_alpha   90.00
_cell.angle_beta   90.00
_cell.angle_gamma   90.00
#
_symmetry.space_group_name_H-M   'P 1'
#
loop_
_entity.id
_entity.type
_entity.pdbx_description
1 polymer ?
#
loop_
_entity_poly.entity_id
_entity_poly.type
_entity_poly.pdbx_seq_one_letter_code
_entity_poly.pdbx_strand_id
1 'polypeptide(L)'
;RNFYRRYDLHVHIPEGAIPKDGPSAGVAIATAMVSALTATPVRRDVAMTGEITLRGKVLPVGGLSEKIVAAQRAGIKTVIVPKKNSKDIKELPERAKHGVEIRLVSSQDEVLRIALKKNAWKEKRMDTQHPTYASS
;
A
#
# COMPACT_ATOMS: atom_id res chain seq x y z
N ARG A 1 12.74 9.35 15.31
CA ARG A 1 11.72 10.40 15.60
C ARG A 1 12.23 11.74 15.04
N ASN A 2 11.37 12.68 14.62
CA ASN A 2 11.69 13.99 13.99
C ASN A 2 11.99 14.05 12.48
N PHE A 3 11.59 13.05 11.69
CA PHE A 3 11.82 13.08 10.24
C PHE A 3 11.16 14.32 9.57
N TYR A 4 9.98 14.72 10.05
CA TYR A 4 9.20 15.86 9.54
C TYR A 4 9.89 17.23 9.71
N ARG A 5 10.98 17.32 10.49
CA ARG A 5 11.79 18.56 10.61
C ARG A 5 13.06 18.54 9.76
N ARG A 6 13.44 17.38 9.23
CA ARG A 6 14.75 17.15 8.58
C ARG A 6 14.63 16.82 7.10
N TYR A 7 13.43 16.47 6.64
CA TYR A 7 13.19 16.03 5.28
C TYR A 7 11.96 16.72 4.72
N ASP A 8 12.13 17.27 3.52
CA ASP A 8 11.03 17.60 2.64
C ASP A 8 10.68 16.37 1.80
N LEU A 9 9.38 16.12 1.63
CA LEU A 9 8.88 15.01 0.81
C LEU A 9 8.28 15.55 -0.47
N HIS A 10 8.81 15.11 -1.60
CA HIS A 10 8.25 15.37 -2.91
C HIS A 10 7.60 14.08 -3.43
N VAL A 11 6.30 14.11 -3.73
CA VAL A 11 5.58 12.98 -4.33
C VAL A 11 5.29 13.32 -5.78
N HIS A 12 5.89 12.55 -6.71
CA HIS A 12 5.67 12.69 -8.14
C HIS A 12 4.93 11.47 -8.68
N ILE A 13 3.82 11.70 -9.38
CA ILE A 13 3.13 10.70 -10.17
C ILE A 13 3.35 11.09 -11.64
N PRO A 14 4.12 10.31 -12.43
CA PRO A 14 4.48 10.66 -13.79
C PRO A 14 3.27 10.71 -14.73
N GLU A 15 3.45 11.30 -15.92
CA GLU A 15 2.41 11.65 -16.90
C GLU A 15 1.54 12.85 -16.50
N GLY A 16 2.16 13.98 -16.18
CA GLY A 16 1.48 15.17 -15.65
C GLY A 16 0.39 15.80 -16.53
N ALA A 17 0.27 15.39 -17.80
CA ALA A 17 -0.79 15.85 -18.70
C ALA A 17 -2.11 15.07 -18.53
N ILE A 18 -2.10 13.90 -17.90
CA ILE A 18 -3.30 13.08 -17.65
C ILE A 18 -3.74 13.34 -16.20
N PRO A 19 -4.93 13.93 -15.96
CA PRO A 19 -5.43 14.13 -14.61
C PRO A 19 -5.48 12.81 -13.82
N LYS A 20 -4.69 12.71 -12.76
CA LYS A 20 -4.72 11.58 -11.82
C LYS A 20 -5.54 12.04 -10.61
N ASP A 21 -6.84 11.82 -10.65
CA ASP A 21 -7.77 12.26 -9.61
C ASP A 21 -8.39 11.09 -8.84
N GLY A 22 -8.77 11.34 -7.59
CA GLY A 22 -9.52 10.41 -6.73
C GLY A 22 -8.74 9.83 -5.54
N PRO A 23 -9.43 9.54 -4.42
CA PRO A 23 -8.80 9.16 -3.14
C PRO A 23 -8.19 7.75 -3.15
N SER A 24 -8.41 6.97 -4.21
CA SER A 24 -8.08 5.54 -4.27
C SER A 24 -6.58 5.22 -4.28
N ALA A 25 -5.71 6.22 -4.46
CA ALA A 25 -4.25 6.07 -4.39
C ALA A 25 -3.68 6.24 -2.97
N GLY A 26 -4.51 6.54 -1.96
CA GLY A 26 -4.06 6.87 -0.60
C GLY A 26 -3.14 5.81 0.02
N VAL A 27 -3.50 4.53 -0.09
CA VAL A 27 -2.67 3.43 0.42
C VAL A 27 -1.32 3.30 -0.31
N ALA A 28 -1.28 3.62 -1.61
CA ALA A 28 -0.06 3.57 -2.42
C ALA A 28 0.89 4.70 -2.05
N ILE A 29 0.38 5.93 -1.95
CA ILE A 29 1.16 7.10 -1.52
C ILE A 29 1.73 6.88 -0.12
N ALA A 30 0.89 6.44 0.83
CA ALA A 30 1.35 6.14 2.18
C ALA A 30 2.44 5.04 2.19
N THR A 31 2.29 3.99 1.38
CA THR A 31 3.32 2.94 1.26
C THR A 31 4.63 3.49 0.68
N ALA A 32 4.56 4.34 -0.35
CA ALA A 32 5.74 4.97 -0.95
C ALA A 32 6.47 5.88 0.04
N MET A 33 5.74 6.70 0.80
CA MET A 33 6.31 7.54 1.85
C MET A 33 6.99 6.71 2.93
N VAL A 34 6.34 5.65 3.42
CA VAL A 34 6.94 4.75 4.42
C VAL A 34 8.18 4.07 3.85
N SER A 35 8.14 3.57 2.62
CA SER A 35 9.30 3.01 1.92
C SER A 35 10.48 4.00 1.89
N ALA A 36 10.22 5.24 1.47
CA ALA A 36 11.25 6.28 1.37
C ALA A 36 11.86 6.63 2.75
N LEU A 37 11.01 6.89 3.74
CA LEU A 37 11.44 7.27 5.10
C LEU A 37 12.15 6.13 5.84
N THR A 38 11.81 4.88 5.53
CA THR A 38 12.40 3.70 6.16
C THR A 38 13.49 3.06 5.32
N ALA A 39 13.84 3.61 4.15
CA ALA A 39 14.75 3.00 3.19
C ALA A 39 14.45 1.50 2.92
N THR A 40 13.16 1.14 2.92
CA THR A 40 12.74 -0.25 2.74
C THR A 40 12.04 -0.41 1.40
N PRO A 41 12.59 -1.20 0.45
CA PRO A 41 12.01 -1.31 -0.88
C PRO A 41 10.59 -1.89 -0.91
N VAL A 42 9.74 -1.28 -1.75
CA VAL A 42 8.44 -1.85 -2.16
C VAL A 42 8.67 -2.99 -3.15
N ARG A 43 7.83 -4.03 -3.04
CA ARG A 43 7.74 -5.13 -3.99
C ARG A 43 7.18 -4.64 -5.33
N ARG A 44 7.90 -4.95 -6.41
CA ARG A 44 7.55 -4.53 -7.78
C ARG A 44 6.37 -5.33 -8.36
N ASP A 45 6.11 -6.50 -7.79
CA ASP A 45 5.06 -7.45 -8.21
C ASP A 45 3.72 -7.23 -7.48
N VAL A 46 3.58 -6.12 -6.75
CA VAL A 46 2.41 -5.77 -5.95
C VAL A 46 1.80 -4.46 -6.45
N ALA A 47 0.51 -4.49 -6.80
CA ALA A 47 -0.31 -3.30 -6.97
C ALA A 47 -1.29 -3.16 -5.79
N MET A 48 -1.78 -1.94 -5.55
CA MET A 48 -2.71 -1.67 -4.45
C MET A 48 -3.65 -0.53 -4.80
N THR A 49 -4.87 -0.60 -4.28
CA THR A 49 -5.86 0.47 -4.37
C THR A 49 -6.62 0.54 -3.04
N GLY A 50 -7.01 1.75 -2.65
CA GLY A 50 -7.71 1.98 -1.40
C GLY A 50 -7.56 3.42 -0.95
N GLU A 51 -8.65 3.99 -0.44
CA GLU A 51 -8.56 5.23 0.32
C GLU A 51 -8.06 4.91 1.74
N ILE A 52 -7.21 5.79 2.28
CA ILE A 52 -6.66 5.64 3.63
C ILE A 52 -7.20 6.76 4.53
N THR A 53 -7.65 6.38 5.73
CA THR A 53 -8.03 7.36 6.77
C THR A 53 -6.82 7.73 7.64
N LEU A 54 -6.92 8.84 8.38
CA LEU A 54 -5.91 9.21 9.39
C LEU A 54 -5.69 8.13 10.47
N ARG A 55 -6.68 7.27 10.70
CA ARG A 55 -6.58 6.13 11.64
C ARG A 55 -6.03 4.86 10.99
N GLY A 56 -5.56 4.92 9.75
CA GLY A 56 -4.98 3.80 9.02
C GLY A 56 -5.98 2.75 8.51
N LYS A 57 -7.29 3.01 8.58
CA LYS A 57 -8.30 2.15 7.92
C LYS A 57 -8.23 2.29 6.41
N VAL A 58 -8.40 1.16 5.71
CA VAL A 58 -8.51 1.10 4.24
C VAL A 58 -9.98 1.07 3.84
N LEU A 59 -10.41 2.06 3.07
CA LEU A 59 -11.78 2.27 2.63
C LEU A 59 -12.01 1.77 1.20
N PRO A 60 -13.27 1.40 0.85
CA PRO A 60 -13.58 0.84 -0.45
C PRO A 60 -13.41 1.86 -1.58
N VAL A 61 -13.22 1.34 -2.79
CA VAL A 61 -13.01 2.13 -4.01
C VAL A 61 -13.85 1.57 -5.16
N GLY A 62 -14.15 2.42 -6.13
CA GLY A 62 -14.78 2.01 -7.40
C GLY A 62 -13.77 1.57 -8.47
N GLY A 63 -14.30 1.05 -9.58
CA GLY A 63 -13.54 0.69 -10.78
C GLY A 63 -12.56 -0.47 -10.58
N LEU A 64 -12.92 -1.46 -9.76
CA LEU A 64 -12.01 -2.56 -9.43
C LEU A 64 -11.74 -3.49 -10.60
N SER A 65 -12.73 -3.70 -11.47
CA SER A 65 -12.57 -4.54 -12.66
C SER A 65 -11.45 -4.02 -13.56
N GLU A 66 -11.50 -2.73 -13.90
CA GLU A 66 -10.53 -2.07 -14.77
C GLU A 66 -9.14 -2.05 -14.14
N LYS A 67 -9.07 -1.77 -12.83
CA LYS A 67 -7.81 -1.73 -12.07
C LYS A 67 -7.13 -3.09 -11.99
N ILE A 68 -7.89 -4.16 -11.77
CA ILE A 68 -7.33 -5.51 -11.69
C ILE A 68 -6.89 -5.99 -13.08
N VAL A 69 -7.68 -5.75 -14.13
CA VAL A 69 -7.29 -6.07 -15.51
C VAL A 69 -6.04 -5.30 -15.93
N ALA A 70 -5.92 -4.02 -15.55
CA ALA A 70 -4.72 -3.24 -15.79
C ALA A 70 -3.49 -3.83 -15.08
N ALA A 71 -3.64 -4.22 -13.81
CA ALA A 71 -2.57 -4.87 -13.04
C ALA A 71 -2.15 -6.20 -13.68
N GLN A 72 -3.11 -7.03 -14.09
CA GLN A 72 -2.87 -8.29 -14.81
C GLN A 72 -2.07 -8.04 -16.10
N ARG A 73 -2.49 -7.07 -16.92
CA ARG A 73 -1.79 -6.69 -18.18
C ARG A 73 -0.36 -6.19 -17.92
N ALA A 74 -0.14 -5.52 -16.79
CA ALA A 74 1.18 -5.08 -16.36
C ALA A 74 2.04 -6.21 -15.75
N GLY A 75 1.55 -7.45 -15.70
CA GLY A 75 2.28 -8.60 -15.14
C GLY A 75 2.39 -8.59 -13.61
N ILE A 76 1.51 -7.85 -12.92
CA ILE A 76 1.45 -7.82 -11.46
C ILE A 76 0.94 -9.16 -10.93
N LYS A 77 1.60 -9.68 -9.89
CA LYS A 77 1.26 -10.98 -9.29
C LYS A 77 0.27 -10.86 -8.14
N THR A 78 0.31 -9.74 -7.42
CA THR A 78 -0.54 -9.53 -6.24
C THR A 78 -1.23 -8.18 -6.32
N VAL A 79 -2.56 -8.14 -6.11
CA VAL A 79 -3.33 -6.89 -6.01
C VAL A 79 -3.96 -6.80 -4.63
N ILE A 80 -3.61 -5.73 -3.90
CA ILE A 80 -4.19 -5.42 -2.59
C ILE A 80 -5.46 -4.60 -2.79
N VAL A 81 -6.56 -5.06 -2.20
CA VAL A 81 -7.91 -4.49 -2.35
C VAL A 81 -8.54 -4.28 -0.97
N PRO A 82 -9.36 -3.23 -0.76
CA PRO A 82 -10.06 -3.03 0.50
C PRO A 82 -10.99 -4.22 0.80
N LYS A 83 -10.99 -4.70 2.06
CA LYS A 83 -11.82 -5.83 2.50
C LYS A 83 -13.31 -5.58 2.25
N LYS A 84 -13.75 -4.31 2.33
CA LYS A 84 -15.14 -3.91 2.06
C LYS A 84 -15.56 -4.10 0.59
N ASN A 85 -14.61 -4.21 -0.34
CA ASN A 85 -14.88 -4.54 -1.74
C ASN A 85 -14.97 -6.05 -2.02
N SER A 86 -15.02 -6.91 -1.00
CA SER A 86 -15.04 -8.37 -1.21
C SER A 86 -16.22 -8.86 -2.05
N LYS A 87 -17.35 -8.13 -2.04
CA LYS A 87 -18.51 -8.46 -2.87
C LYS A 87 -18.21 -8.19 -4.34
N ASP A 88 -17.68 -7.01 -4.65
CA ASP A 88 -17.26 -6.63 -6.02
C ASP A 88 -16.29 -7.66 -6.58
N ILE A 89 -15.29 -8.10 -5.79
CA ILE A 89 -14.32 -9.11 -6.20
C ILE A 89 -14.96 -10.46 -6.51
N LYS A 90 -15.99 -10.88 -5.76
CA LYS A 90 -16.71 -12.13 -6.02
C LYS A 90 -17.48 -12.08 -7.34
N GLU A 91 -18.02 -10.91 -7.68
CA GLU A 91 -18.80 -10.68 -8.89
C GLU A 91 -17.93 -10.51 -10.15
N LEU A 92 -16.62 -10.31 -9.98
CA LEU A 92 -15.71 -10.23 -11.12
C LEU A 92 -15.62 -11.56 -11.88
N PRO A 93 -15.62 -11.54 -13.22
CA PRO A 93 -15.46 -12.74 -14.03
C PRO A 93 -14.07 -13.35 -13.83
N GLU A 94 -13.96 -14.68 -13.89
CA GLU A 94 -12.71 -15.40 -13.63
C GLU A 94 -11.53 -14.93 -14.48
N ARG A 95 -11.79 -14.56 -15.75
CA ARG A 95 -10.77 -13.99 -16.65
C ARG A 95 -10.06 -12.76 -16.08
N ALA A 96 -10.75 -11.94 -15.29
CA ALA A 96 -10.21 -10.72 -14.68
C ALA A 96 -9.36 -11.04 -13.44
N LYS A 97 -9.60 -12.18 -12.78
CA LYS A 97 -8.88 -12.62 -11.58
C LYS A 97 -7.71 -13.56 -11.94
N HIS A 98 -7.66 -14.06 -13.17
CA HIS A 98 -6.70 -15.06 -13.59
C HIS A 98 -5.25 -14.57 -13.53
N GLY A 99 -4.38 -15.36 -12.91
CA GLY A 99 -2.95 -15.06 -12.80
C GLY A 99 -2.59 -13.97 -11.79
N VAL A 100 -3.56 -13.45 -11.04
CA VAL A 100 -3.37 -12.40 -10.02
C VAL A 100 -3.91 -12.88 -8.68
N GLU A 101 -3.09 -12.81 -7.64
CA GLU A 101 -3.51 -13.05 -6.27
C GLU A 101 -4.16 -11.79 -5.68
N ILE A 102 -5.43 -11.87 -5.28
CA ILE A 102 -6.13 -10.76 -4.63
C ILE A 102 -6.00 -10.86 -3.11
N ARG A 103 -5.45 -9.82 -2.49
CA ARG A 103 -5.28 -9.70 -1.04
C ARG A 103 -6.24 -8.67 -0.47
N LEU A 104 -7.26 -9.13 0.24
CA LEU A 104 -8.23 -8.27 0.93
C LEU A 104 -7.65 -7.75 2.24
N VAL A 105 -7.64 -6.43 2.44
CA VAL A 105 -7.05 -5.80 3.63
C VAL A 105 -7.98 -4.80 4.32
N SER A 106 -7.84 -4.63 5.63
CA SER A 106 -8.65 -3.67 6.40
C SER A 106 -7.87 -2.46 6.91
N SER A 107 -6.53 -2.57 6.94
CA SER A 107 -5.64 -1.58 7.55
C SER A 107 -4.37 -1.36 6.74
N GLN A 108 -3.78 -0.17 6.86
CA GLN A 108 -2.51 0.17 6.23
C GLN A 108 -1.36 -0.73 6.73
N ASP A 109 -1.41 -1.20 7.97
CA ASP A 109 -0.42 -2.14 8.50
C ASP A 109 -0.39 -3.45 7.72
N GLU A 110 -1.56 -3.97 7.32
CA GLU A 110 -1.64 -5.15 6.45
C GLU A 110 -1.06 -4.86 5.06
N VAL A 111 -1.37 -3.69 4.50
CA VAL A 111 -0.79 -3.24 3.21
C VAL A 111 0.73 -3.25 3.29
N LEU A 112 1.31 -2.60 4.30
CA LEU A 112 2.76 -2.48 4.47
C LEU A 112 3.44 -3.85 4.65
N ARG A 113 2.83 -4.78 5.41
CA ARG A 113 3.34 -6.15 5.58
C ARG A 113 3.39 -6.94 4.27
N ILE A 114 2.45 -6.71 3.36
CA ILE A 114 2.39 -7.39 2.06
C ILE A 114 3.32 -6.73 1.05
N ALA A 115 3.33 -5.40 1.01
CA ALA A 115 3.96 -4.60 -0.03
C ALA A 115 5.47 -4.40 0.16
N LEU A 116 5.98 -4.46 1.39
CA LEU A 116 7.38 -4.13 1.67
C LEU A 116 8.24 -5.40 1.83
N LYS A 117 9.50 -5.34 1.39
CA LYS A 117 10.41 -6.49 1.49
C LYS A 117 10.71 -6.83 2.97
N LYS A 118 10.51 -8.10 3.35
CA LYS A 118 10.59 -8.61 4.74
C LYS A 118 11.91 -8.32 5.46
N ASN A 119 13.04 -8.29 4.75
CA ASN A 119 14.35 -8.23 5.38
C ASN A 119 14.64 -6.87 6.03
N ALA A 120 14.06 -5.78 5.53
CA ALA A 120 14.33 -4.42 6.04
C ALA A 120 13.32 -3.92 7.10
N TRP A 121 12.14 -4.54 7.20
CA TRP A 121 11.11 -4.14 8.19
C TRP A 121 11.33 -4.65 9.61
N LYS A 122 11.93 -5.84 9.74
CA LYS A 122 12.18 -6.46 11.05
C LYS A 122 13.43 -5.91 11.73
N GLU A 123 14.50 -5.66 10.97
CA GLU A 123 15.76 -5.12 11.51
C GLU A 123 15.54 -3.77 12.22
N LYS A 124 14.69 -2.89 11.66
CA LYS A 124 14.41 -1.58 12.27
C LYS A 124 13.48 -1.59 13.49
N ARG A 125 12.69 -2.65 13.70
CA ARG A 125 11.88 -2.78 14.94
C ARG A 125 12.68 -3.35 16.11
N MET A 126 13.78 -4.06 15.83
CA MET A 126 14.70 -4.56 16.87
C MET A 126 15.61 -3.46 17.44
N ASP A 127 15.87 -2.40 16.67
CA ASP A 127 16.71 -1.25 17.10
C ASP A 127 15.95 -0.21 17.96
N THR A 128 14.67 -0.48 18.25
CA THR A 128 13.83 0.34 19.15
C THR A 128 13.38 -0.48 20.36
N GLN A 129 14.29 -1.21 21.00
CA GLN A 129 14.04 -1.73 22.34
C GLN A 129 13.92 -0.57 23.33
N HIS A 130 12.93 -0.71 24.22
CA HIS A 130 12.46 0.25 25.20
C HIS A 130 13.60 0.84 26.05
N PRO A 131 13.64 2.17 26.31
CA PRO A 131 14.33 2.64 27.50
C PRO A 131 13.56 2.07 28.69
N THR A 132 14.19 1.14 29.41
CA THR A 132 13.77 0.80 30.77
C THR A 132 13.73 2.11 31.56
N TYR A 133 12.63 2.38 32.24
CA TYR A 133 12.59 3.42 33.26
C TYR A 133 13.59 3.02 34.34
N ALA A 134 14.78 3.59 34.30
CA ALA A 134 15.69 3.59 35.43
C ALA A 134 15.17 4.67 36.39
N SER A 135 14.51 4.21 37.43
CA SER A 135 14.22 4.97 38.64
C SER A 135 15.52 5.37 39.33
N SER A 136 15.75 6.67 39.43
CA SER A 136 16.53 7.33 40.48
C SER A 136 16.26 8.82 40.42
#